data_AF-A0A1C4QBA3-F1
#
_entry.id   AF-A0A1C4QBA3-F1
#
_cell.length_a   1.000
_cell.length_b   1.000
_cell.length_c   1.000
_cell.angle_alpha   90.00
_cell.angle_beta   90.00
_cell.angle_gamma   90.00
#
_symmetry.space_group_name_H-M   'P 1'
#
loop_
_entity.id
_entity.type
_entity.pdbx_description
1 polymer ?
#
loop_
_entity_poly.entity_id
_entity_poly.type
_entity_poly.pdbx_seq_one_letter_code
_entity_poly.pdbx_strand_id
1 'polypeptide(L)'
;MVRIDRPDKPRRRERQAGSTRANRVNMSFDDTEMEVIRTAARRDGQMALGAWAGRQLMAVAQETLIPVSRDAGDVLRELIRSRLHLQETVAALHALATPAPPFPVAPGTPVSRPRTALPLAPDPALPDPVRAVLTQALETIGRVDEATVQVMRERRSRT
;
A
#
# COMPACT_ATOMS: atom_id res chain seq x y z
N MET A 1 15.11 -24.06 58.49
CA MET A 1 15.83 -24.70 57.37
C MET A 1 15.08 -24.35 56.08
N VAL A 2 15.45 -23.24 55.43
CA VAL A 2 14.71 -22.68 54.29
C VAL A 2 15.39 -23.16 53.00
N ARG A 3 14.68 -23.99 52.21
CA ARG A 3 15.13 -24.37 50.87
C ARG A 3 14.80 -23.22 49.93
N ILE A 4 15.83 -22.61 49.35
CA ILE A 4 15.69 -21.60 48.31
C ILE A 4 15.67 -22.33 46.98
N ASP A 5 14.52 -22.34 46.30
CA ASP A 5 14.37 -22.85 44.94
C ASP A 5 15.18 -21.98 43.97
N ARG A 6 16.06 -22.64 43.20
CA ARG A 6 16.83 -22.01 42.12
C ARG A 6 15.87 -21.68 40.97
N PRO A 7 15.89 -20.47 40.40
CA PRO A 7 15.09 -20.18 39.22
C PRO A 7 15.58 -21.01 38.02
N ASP A 8 14.62 -21.57 37.29
CA ASP A 8 14.81 -22.37 36.08
C ASP A 8 15.75 -21.66 35.09
N LYS A 9 16.75 -22.42 34.60
CA LYS A 9 17.65 -21.95 33.55
C LYS A 9 16.84 -21.65 32.29
N PRO A 10 17.09 -20.54 31.57
CA PRO A 10 16.38 -20.25 30.34
C PRO A 10 16.59 -21.40 29.34
N ARG A 11 15.48 -21.99 28.86
CA ARG A 11 15.46 -23.05 27.82
C ARG A 11 16.37 -22.62 26.67
N ARG A 12 17.54 -23.26 26.61
CA ARG A 12 18.47 -23.16 25.48
C ARG A 12 17.68 -23.57 24.24
N ARG A 13 17.39 -22.61 23.36
CA ARG A 13 16.74 -22.88 22.07
C ARG A 13 17.49 -24.02 21.39
N GLU A 14 16.76 -25.10 21.13
CA GLU A 14 17.23 -26.23 20.36
C GLU A 14 17.73 -25.71 19.02
N ARG A 15 19.01 -25.96 18.73
CA ARG A 15 19.60 -25.54 17.46
C ARG A 15 19.06 -26.47 16.40
N GLN A 16 18.27 -25.94 15.47
CA GLN A 16 17.90 -26.63 14.25
C GLN A 16 19.20 -27.18 13.62
N ALA A 17 19.35 -28.51 13.58
CA ALA A 17 20.46 -29.18 12.93
C ALA A 17 20.28 -29.11 11.41
N GLY A 18 20.30 -27.89 10.87
CA GLY A 18 20.51 -27.65 9.45
C GLY A 18 22.00 -27.60 9.16
N SER A 19 22.43 -28.08 8.00
CA SER A 19 23.82 -27.94 7.56
C SER A 19 24.32 -26.51 7.78
N THR A 20 25.48 -26.35 8.41
CA THR A 20 26.11 -25.05 8.60
C THR A 20 26.21 -24.34 7.24
N ARG A 21 25.67 -23.12 7.14
CA ARG A 21 25.79 -22.32 5.92
C ARG A 21 27.27 -22.05 5.67
N ALA A 22 27.85 -22.71 4.66
CA ALA A 22 29.29 -22.64 4.37
C ALA A 22 29.68 -21.34 3.66
N ASN A 23 28.79 -20.80 2.81
CA ASN A 23 29.07 -19.63 1.99
C ASN A 23 28.66 -18.35 2.70
N ARG A 24 29.53 -17.32 2.65
CA ARG A 24 29.31 -16.00 3.22
C ARG A 24 29.49 -14.94 2.14
N VAL A 25 28.64 -13.92 2.15
CA VAL A 25 28.74 -12.73 1.31
C VAL A 25 28.88 -11.54 2.24
N ASN A 26 29.96 -10.77 2.07
CA ASN A 26 30.19 -9.54 2.83
C ASN A 26 29.70 -8.35 2.01
N MET A 27 29.03 -7.39 2.66
CA MET A 27 28.52 -6.17 2.04
C MET A 27 28.97 -4.97 2.88
N SER A 28 29.43 -3.93 2.19
CA SER A 28 29.79 -2.64 2.79
C SER A 28 28.80 -1.59 2.34
N PHE A 29 28.40 -0.72 3.27
CA PHE A 29 27.46 0.37 3.03
C PHE A 29 28.02 1.64 3.66
N ASP A 30 27.72 2.79 3.07
CA ASP A 30 27.90 4.06 3.77
C ASP A 30 26.86 4.24 4.89
N ASP A 31 27.00 5.29 5.69
CA ASP A 31 26.11 5.54 6.83
C ASP A 31 24.66 5.80 6.40
N THR A 32 24.46 6.43 5.24
CA THR A 32 23.14 6.76 4.69
C THR A 32 22.45 5.49 4.19
N GLU A 33 23.15 4.68 3.42
CA GLU A 33 22.71 3.37 2.95
C GLU A 33 22.38 2.46 4.14
N MET A 34 23.21 2.47 5.17
CA MET A 34 22.99 1.70 6.39
C MET A 34 21.73 2.14 7.14
N GLU A 35 21.44 3.44 7.22
CA GLU A 35 20.21 3.95 7.82
C GLU A 35 18.96 3.51 7.03
N VAL A 36 19.02 3.59 5.70
CA VAL A 36 17.92 3.15 4.82
C VAL A 36 17.61 1.67 5.04
N ILE A 37 18.62 0.80 5.03
CA ILE A 37 18.46 -0.65 5.20
C ILE A 37 17.92 -0.97 6.60
N ARG A 38 18.42 -0.30 7.65
CA ARG A 38 17.89 -0.48 9.02
C ARG A 38 16.43 -0.06 9.11
N THR A 39 16.07 1.05 8.49
CA THR A 39 14.69 1.54 8.48
C THR A 39 13.77 0.57 7.75
N ALA A 40 14.20 0.03 6.61
CA ALA A 40 13.45 -0.97 5.86
C ALA A 40 13.26 -2.27 6.65
N ALA A 41 14.33 -2.77 7.29
CA ALA A 41 14.27 -3.95 8.14
C ALA A 41 13.33 -3.79 9.35
N ARG A 42 13.23 -2.57 9.90
CA ARG A 42 12.30 -2.25 10.99
C ARG A 42 10.84 -2.26 10.54
N ARG A 43 10.56 -1.70 9.36
CA ARG A 43 9.21 -1.68 8.77
C ARG A 43 8.69 -3.09 8.51
N ASP A 44 9.57 -4.01 8.11
CA ASP A 44 9.22 -5.40 7.80
C ASP A 44 9.26 -6.30 9.05
N GLY A 45 8.61 -5.86 10.14
CA GLY A 45 8.46 -6.65 11.37
C GLY A 45 9.69 -6.70 12.27
N GLN A 46 10.50 -5.63 12.32
CA GLN A 46 11.67 -5.51 13.21
C GLN A 46 12.70 -6.65 13.04
N MET A 47 12.94 -7.07 11.80
CA MET A 47 13.89 -8.13 11.49
C MET A 47 15.34 -7.70 11.78
N ALA A 48 16.17 -8.69 12.15
CA ALA A 48 17.61 -8.50 12.20
C ALA A 48 18.15 -8.18 10.79
N LEU A 49 19.06 -7.21 10.68
CA LEU A 49 19.55 -6.67 9.41
C LEU A 49 20.00 -7.74 8.41
N GLY A 50 20.84 -8.69 8.86
CA GLY A 50 21.35 -9.76 7.99
C GLY A 50 20.28 -10.77 7.57
N ALA A 51 19.25 -10.99 8.39
CA ALA A 51 18.13 -11.85 8.03
C ALA A 51 17.22 -11.16 7.00
N TRP A 52 16.96 -9.86 7.19
CA TRP A 52 16.20 -9.05 6.23
C TRP A 52 16.92 -8.97 4.88
N ALA A 53 18.21 -8.61 4.87
CA ALA A 53 19.01 -8.53 3.65
C ALA A 53 19.07 -9.89 2.92
N GLY A 54 19.29 -10.98 3.67
CA GLY A 54 19.27 -12.34 3.11
C GLY A 54 17.92 -12.71 2.50
N ARG A 55 16.80 -12.31 3.11
CA ARG A 55 15.46 -12.51 2.54
C ARG A 55 15.29 -11.72 1.24
N GLN A 56 15.70 -10.46 1.18
CA GLN A 56 15.58 -9.66 -0.04
C GLN A 56 16.40 -10.27 -1.19
N LEU A 57 17.62 -10.71 -0.92
CA LEU A 57 18.45 -11.40 -1.92
C LEU A 57 17.81 -12.70 -2.43
N MET A 58 17.26 -13.51 -1.51
CA MET A 58 16.54 -14.71 -1.90
C MET A 58 15.28 -14.37 -2.71
N ALA A 59 14.55 -13.32 -2.36
CA ALA A 59 13.38 -12.86 -3.11
C ALA A 59 13.75 -12.40 -4.52
N VAL A 60 14.89 -11.73 -4.70
CA VAL A 60 15.42 -11.39 -6.03
C VAL A 60 15.81 -12.64 -6.80
N ALA A 61 16.56 -13.55 -6.18
CA ALA A 61 16.99 -14.81 -6.81
C ALA A 61 15.81 -15.73 -7.18
N GLN A 62 14.70 -15.65 -6.44
CA GLN A 62 13.46 -16.36 -6.71
C GLN A 62 12.51 -15.56 -7.62
N GLU A 63 12.97 -14.45 -8.19
CA GLU A 63 12.19 -13.57 -9.08
C GLU A 63 10.89 -13.03 -8.46
N THR A 64 10.76 -13.10 -7.13
CA THR A 64 9.64 -12.54 -6.38
C THR A 64 9.80 -11.04 -6.21
N LEU A 65 11.05 -10.56 -6.14
CA LEU A 65 11.38 -9.15 -6.10
C LEU A 65 12.19 -8.78 -7.33
N ILE A 66 11.68 -7.84 -8.13
CA ILE A 66 12.39 -7.32 -9.30
C ILE A 66 13.06 -6.00 -8.89
N PRO A 67 14.40 -5.92 -8.83
CA PRO A 67 15.08 -4.67 -8.52
C PRO A 67 14.86 -3.67 -9.67
N VAL A 68 14.54 -2.43 -9.31
CA VAL A 68 14.36 -1.34 -10.29
C VAL A 68 15.55 -0.40 -10.24
N SER A 69 15.99 0.08 -11.41
CA SER A 69 16.94 1.20 -11.50
C SER A 69 16.37 2.42 -10.77
N ARG A 70 17.24 3.25 -10.18
CA ARG A 70 16.86 4.49 -9.49
C ARG A 70 15.86 5.34 -10.28
N ASP A 71 16.21 5.65 -11.54
CA ASP A 71 15.37 6.49 -12.41
C ASP A 71 13.97 5.90 -12.63
N ALA A 72 13.88 4.60 -12.92
CA ALA A 72 12.60 3.91 -13.05
C ALA A 72 11.81 3.87 -11.74
N GLY A 73 12.49 3.72 -10.60
CA GLY A 73 11.87 3.82 -9.28
C GLY A 73 11.29 5.21 -9.02
N ASP A 74 11.96 6.25 -9.48
CA ASP A 74 11.49 7.64 -9.37
C ASP A 74 10.27 7.89 -10.28
N VAL A 75 10.29 7.39 -11.52
CA VAL A 75 9.13 7.43 -12.42
C VAL A 75 7.93 6.69 -11.82
N LEU A 76 8.12 5.46 -11.33
CA LEU A 76 7.04 4.69 -10.70
C LEU A 76 6.47 5.41 -9.49
N ARG A 77 7.33 6.01 -8.66
CA ARG A 77 6.87 6.78 -7.49
C ARG A 77 6.05 7.99 -7.91
N GLU A 78 6.45 8.68 -8.98
CA GLU A 78 5.71 9.83 -9.49
C GLU A 78 4.36 9.43 -10.12
N LEU A 79 4.31 8.32 -10.84
CA LEU A 79 3.06 7.77 -11.36
C LEU A 79 2.10 7.39 -10.23
N ILE A 80 2.60 6.74 -9.17
CA ILE A 80 1.79 6.39 -8.00
C ILE A 80 1.25 7.65 -7.31
N ARG A 81 2.09 8.69 -7.12
CA ARG A 81 1.63 9.96 -6.54
C ARG A 81 0.57 10.62 -7.40
N SER A 82 0.79 10.69 -8.71
CA SER A 82 -0.13 11.27 -9.68
C SER A 82 -1.49 10.57 -9.62
N ARG A 83 -1.48 9.23 -9.55
CA ARG A 83 -2.70 8.42 -9.42
C ARG A 83 -3.46 8.71 -8.13
N LEU A 84 -2.77 8.77 -6.99
CA LEU A 84 -3.40 9.09 -5.70
C LEU A 84 -4.05 10.47 -5.74
N HIS A 85 -3.35 11.47 -6.29
CA HIS A 85 -3.89 12.82 -6.41
C HIS A 85 -5.13 12.89 -7.33
N LEU A 86 -5.12 12.14 -8.44
CA LEU A 86 -6.29 12.01 -9.31
C LEU A 86 -7.47 11.33 -8.60
N GLN A 87 -7.20 10.30 -7.79
CA GLN A 87 -8.24 9.63 -6.99
C GLN A 87 -8.86 10.56 -5.94
N GLU A 88 -8.04 11.39 -5.29
CA GLU A 88 -8.51 12.42 -4.37
C GLU A 88 -9.40 13.45 -5.08
N THR A 89 -8.99 13.89 -6.28
CA THR A 89 -9.77 14.81 -7.10
C THR A 89 -11.12 14.20 -7.49
N VAL A 90 -11.13 12.94 -7.94
CA VAL A 90 -12.36 12.21 -8.26
C VAL A 90 -13.27 12.09 -7.04
N ALA A 91 -12.72 11.75 -5.88
CA ALA A 91 -13.49 11.68 -4.64
C ALA A 91 -14.12 13.03 -4.26
N ALA A 92 -13.38 14.13 -4.42
CA ALA A 92 -13.89 15.48 -4.19
C ALA A 92 -15.02 15.84 -5.16
N LEU A 93 -14.88 15.52 -6.45
CA LEU A 93 -15.94 15.74 -7.44
C LEU A 93 -17.21 14.93 -7.12
N HIS A 94 -17.06 13.68 -6.67
CA HIS A 94 -18.20 12.87 -6.21
C HIS A 94 -18.87 13.44 -4.95
N ALA A 95 -18.11 14.00 -4.01
CA ALA A 95 -18.69 14.65 -2.84
C ALA A 95 -19.52 15.89 -3.20
N LEU A 96 -19.06 16.68 -4.17
CA LEU A 96 -19.81 17.82 -4.72
C LEU A 96 -21.06 17.38 -5.52
N ALA A 97 -21.01 16.17 -6.08
CA ALA A 97 -22.11 15.57 -6.85
C ALA A 97 -23.26 15.05 -5.98
N THR A 98 -22.98 14.71 -4.72
CA THR A 98 -23.93 14.01 -3.87
C THR A 98 -24.87 15.02 -3.21
N PRO A 99 -26.18 15.01 -3.50
CA PRO A 99 -27.12 15.92 -2.86
C PRO A 99 -27.17 15.63 -1.35
N ALA A 100 -27.08 16.68 -0.53
CA ALA A 100 -27.26 16.57 0.90
C ALA A 100 -28.67 16.02 1.21
N PRO A 101 -28.83 15.08 2.15
CA PRO A 101 -30.15 14.59 2.53
C PRO A 101 -31.01 15.78 2.99
N PRO A 102 -32.24 15.93 2.48
CA PRO A 102 -32.99 17.18 2.60
C PRO A 102 -33.41 17.52 4.03
N PHE A 103 -33.33 16.59 4.98
CA PHE A 103 -33.69 16.85 6.37
C PHE A 103 -32.80 16.04 7.34
N PRO A 104 -32.25 16.64 8.41
CA PRO A 104 -31.67 15.86 9.50
C PRO A 104 -32.81 15.06 10.16
N VAL A 105 -32.72 13.74 10.09
CA VAL A 105 -33.66 12.86 10.83
C VAL A 105 -33.37 13.06 12.31
N ALA A 106 -34.27 13.74 13.01
CA ALA A 106 -34.20 13.89 14.45
C ALA A 106 -34.29 12.50 15.11
N PRO A 107 -33.40 12.14 16.05
CA PRO A 107 -33.51 10.89 16.78
C PRO A 107 -34.84 10.85 17.55
N GLY A 108 -35.76 9.96 17.18
CA GLY A 108 -36.98 9.68 17.94
C GLY A 108 -38.33 9.97 17.28
N THR A 109 -38.40 10.40 16.02
CA THR A 109 -39.72 10.55 15.35
C THR A 109 -40.35 9.20 15.01
N PRO A 110 -41.55 8.87 15.51
CA PRO A 110 -42.25 7.64 15.16
C PRO A 110 -42.74 7.68 13.71
N VAL A 111 -42.48 6.59 12.97
CA VAL A 111 -42.93 6.42 11.58
C VAL A 111 -44.45 6.22 11.60
N SER A 112 -45.22 7.23 11.18
CA SER A 112 -46.66 7.08 10.98
C SER A 112 -47.09 7.57 9.61
N ARG A 113 -47.77 6.65 8.91
CA ARG A 113 -48.63 6.76 7.71
C ARG A 113 -48.01 6.69 6.31
N PRO A 114 -48.80 6.15 5.35
CA PRO A 114 -48.30 5.56 4.12
C PRO A 114 -47.84 6.66 3.16
N ARG A 115 -46.61 6.53 2.67
CA ARG A 115 -46.10 7.35 1.57
C ARG A 115 -46.93 7.05 0.32
N THR A 116 -47.78 7.99 -0.08
CA THR A 116 -48.08 8.14 -1.51
C THR A 116 -46.75 8.43 -2.19
N ALA A 117 -46.33 7.57 -3.12
CA ALA A 117 -45.08 7.75 -3.83
C ALA A 117 -45.14 9.09 -4.60
N LEU A 118 -44.35 10.07 -4.15
CA LEU A 118 -44.06 11.25 -4.95
C LEU A 118 -43.46 10.77 -6.29
N PRO A 119 -43.82 11.40 -7.43
CA PRO A 119 -43.19 11.07 -8.69
C PRO A 119 -41.69 11.17 -8.52
N LEU A 120 -40.97 10.12 -8.92
CA LEU A 120 -39.53 9.99 -8.86
C LEU A 120 -38.92 11.23 -9.51
N ALA A 121 -38.53 12.22 -8.71
CA ALA A 121 -37.74 13.32 -9.19
C ALA A 121 -36.48 12.69 -9.81
N PRO A 122 -36.13 13.03 -11.05
CA PRO A 122 -34.89 12.53 -11.62
C PRO A 122 -33.76 12.92 -10.66
N ASP A 123 -32.99 11.93 -10.24
CA ASP A 123 -31.79 12.10 -9.43
C ASP A 123 -31.00 13.28 -10.00
N PRO A 124 -30.59 14.30 -9.21
CA PRO A 124 -29.99 15.50 -9.78
C PRO A 124 -28.79 15.10 -10.61
N ALA A 125 -28.97 15.21 -11.93
CA ALA A 125 -27.92 14.93 -12.88
C ALA A 125 -26.76 15.87 -12.56
N LEU A 126 -25.57 15.29 -12.34
CA LEU A 126 -24.33 16.02 -12.25
C LEU A 126 -24.27 17.13 -13.30
N PRO A 127 -23.91 18.38 -12.94
CA PRO A 127 -23.71 19.44 -13.91
C PRO A 127 -22.77 18.95 -15.00
N ASP A 128 -23.14 19.16 -16.27
CA ASP A 128 -22.34 18.74 -17.43
C ASP A 128 -20.84 19.03 -17.34
N PRO A 129 -20.38 20.20 -16.84
CA PRO A 129 -18.94 20.44 -16.65
C PRO A 129 -18.31 19.48 -15.61
N VAL A 130 -18.99 19.18 -14.51
CA VAL A 130 -18.47 18.27 -13.47
C VAL A 130 -18.41 16.84 -14.01
N ARG A 131 -19.40 16.44 -14.81
CA ARG A 131 -19.42 15.14 -15.50
C ARG A 131 -18.25 15.02 -16.47
N ALA A 132 -18.01 16.04 -17.29
CA ALA A 132 -16.91 16.05 -18.25
C ALA A 132 -15.54 15.94 -17.57
N VAL A 133 -15.33 16.71 -16.49
CA VAL A 133 -14.07 16.66 -15.71
C VAL A 133 -13.90 15.30 -15.03
N LEU A 134 -14.96 14.71 -14.48
CA LEU A 134 -14.92 13.38 -13.88
C LEU A 134 -14.52 12.31 -14.91
N THR A 135 -15.13 12.34 -16.10
CA THR A 135 -14.78 11.43 -17.20
C THR A 135 -13.31 11.59 -17.60
N GLN A 136 -12.84 12.83 -17.76
CA GLN A 136 -11.44 13.12 -18.10
C GLN A 136 -10.46 12.66 -17.00
N ALA A 137 -10.82 12.81 -15.72
CA ALA A 137 -10.00 12.36 -14.61
C ALA A 137 -9.86 10.83 -14.61
N LEU A 138 -10.97 10.10 -14.82
CA LEU A 138 -10.97 8.63 -14.91
C LEU A 138 -10.15 8.12 -16.11
N GLU A 139 -10.27 8.76 -17.26
CA GLU A 139 -9.45 8.43 -18.44
C GLU A 139 -7.95 8.66 -18.16
N THR A 140 -7.63 9.74 -17.45
CA THR A 140 -6.24 10.05 -17.07
C THR A 140 -5.69 9.02 -16.09
N ILE A 141 -6.48 8.54 -15.13
CA ILE A 141 -6.09 7.42 -14.27
C ILE A 141 -5.79 6.17 -15.12
N GLY A 142 -6.61 5.86 -16.11
CA GLY A 142 -6.37 4.75 -17.04
C GLY A 142 -5.03 4.86 -17.76
N ARG A 143 -4.67 6.04 -18.26
CA ARG A 143 -3.38 6.30 -18.91
C ARG A 143 -2.19 6.18 -17.94
N VAL A 144 -2.34 6.61 -16.69
CA VAL A 144 -1.31 6.44 -15.65
C VAL A 144 -1.10 4.97 -15.30
N ASP A 145 -2.19 4.19 -15.22
CA ASP A 145 -2.13 2.75 -14.97
C ASP A 145 -1.46 2.01 -16.13
N GLU A 146 -1.77 2.39 -17.38
CA GLU A 146 -1.10 1.86 -18.57
C GLU A 146 0.41 2.19 -18.58
N ALA A 147 0.78 3.44 -18.31
CA ALA A 147 2.18 3.85 -18.22
C ALA A 147 2.94 3.08 -17.14
N THR A 148 2.28 2.82 -16.00
CA THR A 148 2.85 2.02 -14.91
C THR A 148 3.12 0.58 -15.37
N VAL A 149 2.14 -0.05 -16.02
CA VAL A 149 2.29 -1.41 -16.58
C VAL A 149 3.38 -1.45 -17.65
N GLN A 150 3.47 -0.43 -18.50
CA GLN A 150 4.49 -0.34 -19.55
C GLN A 150 5.90 -0.34 -18.95
N VAL A 151 6.15 0.49 -17.92
CA VAL A 151 7.42 0.51 -17.19
C VAL A 151 7.74 -0.87 -16.59
N MET A 152 6.73 -1.56 -16.04
CA MET A 152 6.90 -2.92 -15.50
C MET A 152 7.22 -3.96 -16.58
N ARG A 153 6.58 -3.88 -17.76
CA ARG A 153 6.80 -4.81 -18.89
C ARG A 153 8.19 -4.66 -19.48
N GLU A 154 8.63 -3.44 -19.76
CA GLU A 154 9.95 -3.15 -20.32
C GLU A 154 11.10 -3.67 -19.44
N ARG A 155 10.84 -3.91 -18.15
CA ARG A 155 11.79 -4.51 -17.23
C ARG A 155 11.76 -6.03 -17.25
N ARG A 156 10.59 -6.66 -17.33
CA ARG A 156 10.47 -8.12 -17.45
C ARG A 156 11.17 -8.66 -18.70
N SER A 157 11.23 -7.88 -19.77
CA SER A 157 11.92 -8.26 -21.01
C SER A 157 13.45 -8.12 -20.98
N ARG A 158 14.04 -7.51 -19.94
CA ARG A 158 15.51 -7.28 -19.83
C ARG A 158 16.24 -8.24 -18.91
N THR A 159 15.51 -9.07 -18.18
CA THR A 159 16.00 -10.22 -17.38
C THR A 159 15.92 -11.48 -18.22
#